data_AF-A0A534ZN52-F1
#
_entry.id   AF-A0A534ZN52-F1
#
_cell.length_a   1.000
_cell.length_b   1.000
_cell.length_c   1.000
_cell.angle_alpha   90.00
_cell.angle_beta   90.00
_cell.angle_gamma   90.00
#
_symmetry.space_group_name_H-M   'P 1'
#
loop_
_entity.id
_entity.type
_entity.pdbx_description
1 polymer ?
#
loop_
_entity_poly.entity_id
_entity_poly.type
_entity_poly.pdbx_seq_one_letter_code
_entity_poly.pdbx_strand_id
1 'polypeptide(L)'
;VARLFHAASLLREYRGDGHIAALMTERVAGLEAHVLFALDMDMPAERFGRIHHLPALQLAAVIEGMRDRGLIGDDGWLTERGRAVKQRVEELTDDLAAKPYDSLEPDELDELVATLEPLATLLRAAQD
;
A
#
# COMPACT_ATOMS: atom_id res chain seq x y z
N VAL A 1 -10.01 -25.19 -4.04
CA VAL A 1 -9.99 -23.85 -4.67
C VAL A 1 -10.87 -22.85 -3.93
N ALA A 2 -12.19 -23.03 -3.82
CA ALA A 2 -13.10 -22.04 -3.21
C ALA A 2 -12.74 -21.63 -1.76
N ARG A 3 -12.39 -22.58 -0.88
CA ARG A 3 -12.00 -22.30 0.51
C ARG A 3 -10.70 -21.48 0.61
N LEU A 4 -9.67 -21.84 -0.17
CA LEU A 4 -8.39 -21.13 -0.19
C LEU A 4 -8.57 -19.70 -0.72
N PHE A 5 -9.32 -19.54 -1.82
CA PHE A 5 -9.63 -18.23 -2.37
C PHE A 5 -10.39 -17.35 -1.37
N HIS A 6 -11.37 -17.92 -0.68
CA HIS A 6 -12.12 -17.22 0.35
C HIS A 6 -11.22 -16.78 1.53
N ALA A 7 -10.39 -17.68 2.06
CA ALA A 7 -9.47 -17.36 3.15
C ALA A 7 -8.46 -16.26 2.75
N ALA A 8 -7.84 -16.38 1.57
CA ALA A 8 -6.92 -15.35 1.06
C ALA A 8 -7.63 -14.00 0.86
N SER A 9 -8.90 -14.01 0.43
CA SER A 9 -9.70 -12.80 0.30
C SER A 9 -9.95 -12.14 1.66
N LEU A 10 -10.27 -12.92 2.70
CA LEU A 10 -10.46 -12.38 4.05
C LEU A 10 -9.18 -11.73 4.59
N LEU A 11 -8.02 -12.38 4.41
CA LEU A 11 -6.72 -11.80 4.79
C LEU A 11 -6.42 -10.51 4.01
N ARG A 12 -6.74 -10.48 2.71
CA ARG A 12 -6.60 -9.29 1.87
C ARG A 12 -7.49 -8.14 2.35
N GLU A 13 -8.77 -8.39 2.62
CA GLU A 13 -9.68 -7.35 3.11
C GLU A 13 -9.24 -6.83 4.48
N TYR A 14 -8.86 -7.73 5.39
CA TYR A 14 -8.37 -7.36 6.72
C TYR A 14 -7.10 -6.49 6.66
N ARG A 15 -6.12 -6.86 5.82
CA ARG A 15 -4.93 -6.01 5.57
C ARG A 15 -5.34 -4.66 4.94
N GLY A 16 -6.34 -4.65 4.07
CA GLY A 16 -6.89 -3.44 3.45
C GLY A 16 -7.48 -2.47 4.47
N ASP A 17 -8.26 -2.97 5.43
CA ASP A 17 -8.80 -2.17 6.53
C ASP A 17 -7.67 -1.60 7.40
N GLY A 18 -6.65 -2.41 7.70
CA GLY A 18 -5.44 -1.96 8.38
C GLY A 18 -4.70 -0.85 7.62
N HIS A 19 -4.59 -0.98 6.30
CA HIS A 19 -3.97 0.04 5.45
C HIS A 19 -4.76 1.36 5.46
N ILE A 20 -6.09 1.30 5.41
CA ILE A 20 -6.94 2.51 5.55
C ILE A 20 -6.70 3.16 6.92
N ALA A 21 -6.63 2.38 8.00
CA ALA A 21 -6.36 2.90 9.34
C ALA A 21 -4.96 3.57 9.41
N ALA A 22 -3.95 2.97 8.78
CA ALA A 22 -2.60 3.51 8.72
C ALA A 22 -2.55 4.85 7.95
N LEU A 23 -3.18 4.91 6.78
CA LEU A 23 -3.31 6.14 5.99
C LEU A 23 -4.00 7.25 6.80
N MET A 24 -5.10 6.93 7.48
CA MET A 24 -5.83 7.90 8.30
C MET A 24 -5.01 8.41 9.49
N THR A 25 -4.23 7.54 10.12
CA THR A 25 -3.32 7.90 11.22
C THR A 25 -2.26 8.90 10.77
N GLU A 26 -1.69 8.69 9.58
CA GLU A 26 -0.71 9.61 8.96
C GLU A 26 -1.35 10.77 8.20
N ARG A 27 -2.68 10.91 8.26
CA ARG A 27 -3.48 11.97 7.61
C ARG A 27 -3.28 12.01 6.09
N VAL A 28 -3.15 10.85 5.46
CA VAL A 28 -3.07 10.68 4.01
C VAL A 28 -4.47 10.34 3.48
N ALA A 29 -5.01 11.21 2.61
CA ALA A 29 -6.32 10.99 2.01
C ALA A 29 -6.29 9.93 0.89
N GLY A 30 -7.46 9.42 0.48
CA GLY A 30 -7.55 8.34 -0.51
C GLY A 30 -6.87 8.64 -1.86
N LEU A 31 -6.98 9.85 -2.40
CA LEU A 31 -6.26 10.22 -3.64
C LEU A 31 -4.76 10.43 -3.38
N GLU A 32 -4.40 10.98 -2.23
CA GLU A 32 -3.01 11.19 -1.82
C GLU A 32 -2.26 9.88 -1.65
N ALA A 33 -2.93 8.80 -1.19
CA ALA A 33 -2.35 7.47 -1.11
C ALA A 33 -1.83 6.97 -2.47
N HIS A 34 -2.59 7.25 -3.54
CA HIS A 34 -2.17 6.90 -4.90
C HIS A 34 -1.02 7.78 -5.42
N VAL A 35 -1.00 9.07 -5.06
CA VAL A 35 0.13 9.98 -5.37
C VAL A 35 1.39 9.52 -4.63
N LEU A 36 1.27 9.25 -3.33
CA LEU A 36 2.35 8.77 -2.48
C LEU A 36 2.94 7.47 -3.03
N PHE A 37 2.10 6.51 -3.41
CA PHE A 37 2.53 5.24 -3.99
C PHE A 37 3.19 5.42 -5.37
N ALA A 38 2.65 6.28 -6.24
CA ALA A 38 3.26 6.55 -7.54
C ALA A 38 4.69 7.08 -7.40
N LEU A 39 4.87 8.11 -6.57
CA LEU A 39 6.16 8.74 -6.38
C LEU A 39 7.17 7.82 -5.67
N ASP A 40 6.72 6.96 -4.76
CA ASP A 40 7.53 5.92 -4.11
C ASP A 40 8.06 4.86 -5.10
N MET A 41 7.32 4.60 -6.18
CA MET A 41 7.73 3.74 -7.29
C MET A 41 8.53 4.47 -8.39
N ASP A 42 9.07 5.66 -8.11
CA ASP A 42 9.74 6.52 -9.10
C ASP A 42 8.88 6.84 -10.34
N MET A 43 7.56 6.92 -10.16
CA MET A 43 6.60 7.27 -11.21
C MET A 43 5.99 8.65 -10.94
N PRO A 44 5.99 9.58 -11.93
CA PRO A 44 5.25 10.83 -11.82
C PRO A 44 3.76 10.56 -11.51
N ALA A 45 3.20 11.25 -10.53
CA ALA A 45 1.85 11.02 -10.05
C ALA A 45 0.79 11.10 -11.18
N GLU A 46 0.99 11.98 -12.15
CA GLU A 46 0.14 12.18 -13.32
C GLU A 46 0.08 10.98 -14.25
N ARG A 47 1.06 10.07 -14.18
CA ARG A 47 1.10 8.86 -15.00
C ARG A 47 0.47 7.67 -14.32
N PHE A 48 0.14 7.77 -13.02
CA PHE A 48 -0.29 6.61 -12.28
C PHE A 48 -1.71 6.19 -12.63
N GLY A 49 -1.88 4.92 -13.03
CA GLY A 49 -3.11 4.39 -13.61
C GLY A 49 -4.39 4.63 -12.80
N ARG A 50 -4.30 4.75 -11.48
CA ARG A 50 -5.45 4.98 -10.61
C ARG A 50 -5.91 6.45 -10.52
N ILE A 51 -5.07 7.41 -10.91
CA ILE A 51 -5.36 8.84 -10.77
C ILE A 51 -5.13 9.66 -12.04
N HIS A 52 -4.45 9.11 -13.06
CA HIS A 52 -4.15 9.80 -14.32
C HIS A 52 -5.39 10.30 -15.08
N HIS A 53 -6.55 9.69 -14.85
CA HIS A 53 -7.81 10.03 -15.51
C HIS A 53 -8.54 11.20 -14.82
N LEU A 54 -8.07 11.65 -13.66
CA LEU A 54 -8.66 12.78 -12.96
C LEU A 54 -8.45 14.08 -13.77
N PRO A 55 -9.37 15.05 -13.68
CA PRO A 55 -9.16 16.38 -14.22
C PRO A 55 -7.82 16.98 -13.74
N ALA A 56 -7.05 17.58 -14.65
CA ALA A 56 -5.71 18.09 -14.35
C ALA A 56 -5.68 19.04 -13.13
N LEU A 57 -6.68 19.93 -13.01
CA LEU A 57 -6.80 20.85 -11.87
C LEU A 57 -7.04 20.11 -10.54
N GLN A 58 -7.79 19.01 -10.56
CA GLN A 58 -8.04 18.21 -9.36
C GLN A 58 -6.76 17.50 -8.91
N LEU A 59 -6.03 16.90 -9.86
CA LEU A 59 -4.77 16.23 -9.52
C LEU A 59 -3.72 17.23 -9.02
N ALA A 60 -3.59 18.38 -9.68
CA ALA A 60 -2.74 19.47 -9.20
C ALA A 60 -3.09 19.89 -7.78
N ALA A 61 -4.38 20.07 -7.46
CA ALA A 61 -4.81 20.43 -6.09
C ALA A 61 -4.42 19.38 -5.03
N VAL A 62 -4.46 18.09 -5.36
CA VAL A 62 -3.99 17.01 -4.47
C VAL A 62 -2.48 17.10 -4.25
N ILE A 63 -1.72 17.27 -5.33
CA ILE A 63 -0.25 17.38 -5.27
C ILE A 63 0.17 18.64 -4.50
N GLU A 64 -0.45 19.79 -4.74
CA GLU A 64 -0.17 21.02 -4.00
C GLU A 64 -0.49 20.85 -2.50
N GLY A 65 -1.61 20.23 -2.13
CA GLY A 65 -1.91 19.97 -0.72
C GLY A 65 -0.90 19.04 -0.03
N MET A 66 -0.25 18.15 -0.78
CA MET A 66 0.87 17.35 -0.28
C MET A 66 2.18 18.16 -0.20
N ARG A 67 2.44 19.07 -1.15
CA ARG A 67 3.57 20.01 -1.13
C ARG A 67 3.48 20.99 0.04
N ASP A 68 2.31 21.56 0.29
CA ASP A 68 2.03 22.46 1.43
C ASP A 68 2.35 21.81 2.78
N ARG A 69 2.20 20.47 2.87
CA ARG A 69 2.52 19.67 4.07
C ARG A 69 3.96 19.15 4.08
N GLY A 70 4.76 19.53 3.09
CA GLY A 70 6.15 19.14 2.93
C GLY A 70 6.36 17.66 2.62
N LEU A 71 5.35 16.97 2.06
CA LEU A 71 5.48 15.57 1.64
C LEU A 71 6.11 15.46 0.25
N ILE A 72 5.86 16.45 -0.61
CA ILE A 72 6.40 16.57 -1.96
C ILE A 72 7.28 17.82 -2.02
N GLY A 73 8.43 17.72 -2.67
CA GLY A 73 9.36 18.83 -2.89
C GLY A 73 9.01 19.69 -4.11
N ASP A 74 9.80 20.74 -4.32
CA ASP A 74 9.69 21.60 -5.50
C ASP A 74 10.09 20.85 -6.80
N ASP A 75 10.87 19.78 -6.65
CA ASP A 75 11.26 18.86 -7.73
C ASP A 75 10.14 17.88 -8.14
N GLY A 76 9.00 17.90 -7.42
CA GLY A 76 7.85 17.04 -7.69
C GLY A 76 7.96 15.64 -7.10
N TRP A 77 8.99 15.35 -6.31
CA TRP A 77 9.22 14.03 -5.70
C TRP A 77 9.00 14.04 -4.20
N LEU A 78 8.95 12.85 -3.59
CA LEU A 78 8.84 12.74 -2.14
C LEU A 78 10.06 13.37 -1.46
N THR A 79 9.79 14.24 -0.49
CA THR A 79 10.81 14.69 0.45
C THR A 79 11.21 13.55 1.38
N GLU A 80 12.25 13.75 2.20
CA GLU A 80 12.56 12.82 3.30
C GLU A 80 11.36 12.59 4.23
N ARG A 81 10.60 13.66 4.53
CA ARG A 81 9.36 13.57 5.31
C ARG A 81 8.30 12.74 4.59
N GLY A 82 8.13 12.92 3.29
CA GLY A 82 7.21 12.13 2.46
C GLY A 82 7.53 10.64 2.48
N ARG A 83 8.82 10.29 2.30
CA ARG A 83 9.29 8.90 2.41
C ARG A 83 9.07 8.33 3.81
N ALA A 84 9.35 9.11 4.86
CA ALA A 84 9.11 8.67 6.23
C ALA A 84 7.62 8.44 6.53
N VAL A 85 6.70 9.25 5.97
CA VAL A 85 5.25 9.00 6.07
C VAL A 85 4.90 7.69 5.36
N LYS A 86 5.38 7.48 4.14
CA LYS A 86 5.15 6.22 3.40
C LYS A 86 5.63 5.01 4.19
N GLN A 87 6.84 5.08 4.75
CA GLN A 87 7.39 4.03 5.59
C GLN A 87 6.49 3.71 6.79
N ARG A 88 6.06 4.72 7.56
CA ARG A 88 5.17 4.50 8.71
C ARG A 88 3.81 3.93 8.32
N VAL A 89 3.27 4.32 7.17
CA VAL A 89 2.03 3.73 6.64
C VAL A 89 2.23 2.24 6.38
N GLU A 90 3.33 1.82 5.73
CA GLU A 90 3.59 0.41 5.46
C GLU A 90 3.88 -0.38 6.74
N GLU A 91 4.71 0.14 7.64
CA GLU A 91 5.02 -0.49 8.94
C GLU A 91 3.74 -0.74 9.74
N LEU A 92 2.89 0.28 9.90
CA LEU A 92 1.62 0.13 10.61
C LEU A 92 0.63 -0.79 9.86
N THR A 93 0.66 -0.80 8.53
CA THR A 93 -0.15 -1.75 7.73
C THR A 93 0.25 -3.18 8.02
N ASP A 94 1.55 -3.48 8.06
CA ASP A 94 2.08 -4.82 8.30
C ASP A 94 1.86 -5.26 9.77
N ASP A 95 2.07 -4.35 10.74
CA ASP A 95 1.77 -4.61 12.15
C ASP A 95 0.29 -4.96 12.36
N LEU A 96 -0.62 -4.17 11.77
CA LEU A 96 -2.06 -4.44 11.86
C LEU A 96 -2.43 -5.74 11.16
N ALA A 97 -1.78 -6.06 10.04
CA ALA A 97 -2.03 -7.27 9.26
C ALA A 97 -1.50 -8.55 9.91
N ALA A 98 -0.63 -8.46 10.92
CA ALA A 98 -0.08 -9.62 11.64
C ALA A 98 -1.16 -10.36 12.47
N LYS A 99 -2.16 -9.63 12.97
CA LYS A 99 -3.13 -10.13 13.97
C LYS A 99 -3.84 -11.45 13.61
N PRO A 100 -4.28 -11.71 12.36
CA PRO A 100 -4.94 -12.97 12.00
C PRO A 100 -4.01 -14.19 12.09
N TYR A 101 -2.69 -13.99 12.04
CA TYR A 101 -1.71 -15.08 12.13
C TYR A 101 -1.39 -15.46 13.58
N ASP A 102 -1.75 -14.63 14.57
CA ASP A 102 -1.57 -14.95 16.01
C ASP A 102 -2.34 -16.21 16.46
N SER A 103 -3.30 -16.69 15.65
CA SER A 103 -4.04 -17.92 15.94
C SER A 103 -3.32 -19.20 15.52
N LEU A 104 -2.19 -19.10 14.83
CA LEU A 104 -1.39 -20.21 14.35
C LEU A 104 -0.26 -20.51 15.33
N GLU A 105 0.00 -21.79 15.58
CA GLU A 105 1.24 -22.22 16.22
C GLU A 105 2.44 -22.02 15.25
N PRO A 106 3.69 -21.94 15.75
CA PRO A 106 4.85 -21.67 14.91
C PRO A 106 5.02 -22.66 13.74
N ASP A 107 4.75 -23.94 13.94
CA ASP A 107 4.82 -24.97 12.91
C ASP A 107 3.69 -24.87 11.88
N GLU A 108 2.49 -24.43 12.30
CA GLU A 108 1.38 -24.14 11.37
C GLU A 108 1.68 -22.92 10.50
N LEU A 109 2.34 -21.90 11.06
CA LEU A 109 2.80 -20.73 10.30
C LEU A 109 3.89 -21.12 9.29
N ASP A 110 4.86 -21.95 9.68
CA ASP A 110 5.88 -22.48 8.79
C ASP A 110 5.26 -23.31 7.66
N GLU A 111 4.28 -24.17 7.95
CA GLU A 111 3.54 -24.94 6.95
C GLU A 111 2.80 -24.01 5.97
N LEU A 112 2.13 -22.96 6.47
CA LEU A 112 1.43 -21.98 5.65
C LEU A 112 2.39 -21.31 4.66
N VAL A 113 3.53 -20.82 5.13
CA VAL A 113 4.55 -20.17 4.30
C VAL A 113 5.10 -21.13 3.26
N ALA A 114 5.55 -22.31 3.69
CA ALA A 114 6.11 -23.33 2.80
C ALA A 114 5.12 -23.77 1.71
N THR A 115 3.82 -23.83 2.05
CA THR A 115 2.75 -24.20 1.11
C THR A 115 2.45 -23.09 0.10
N LEU A 116 2.43 -21.83 0.51
CA LEU A 116 2.02 -20.70 -0.34
C LEU A 116 3.16 -20.10 -1.15
N GLU A 117 4.41 -20.20 -0.69
CA GLU A 117 5.56 -19.56 -1.34
C GLU A 117 5.82 -20.00 -2.80
N PRO A 118 5.69 -21.30 -3.16
CA PRO A 118 5.80 -21.72 -4.56
C PRO A 118 4.71 -21.08 -5.45
N LEU A 119 3.48 -20.95 -4.93
CA LEU A 119 2.37 -20.32 -5.65
C LEU A 119 2.60 -18.81 -5.81
N ALA A 120 3.04 -18.13 -4.75
CA ALA A 120 3.38 -16.72 -4.79
C ALA A 120 4.49 -16.43 -5.82
N THR A 121 5.50 -17.31 -5.90
CA THR A 121 6.58 -17.22 -6.89
C THR A 121 6.06 -17.34 -8.32
N LEU A 122 5.20 -18.33 -8.59
CA LEU A 122 4.58 -18.50 -9.90
C LEU A 122 3.69 -17.31 -10.29
N LEU A 123 2.92 -16.77 -9.35
CA LEU A 123 2.04 -15.62 -9.60
C LEU A 123 2.85 -14.35 -9.90
N ARG A 124 3.95 -14.10 -9.19
CA ARG A 124 4.85 -12.97 -9.46
C ARG A 124 5.48 -13.08 -10.84
N ALA A 125 6.00 -14.25 -11.20
CA ALA A 125 6.61 -14.49 -12.52
C ALA A 125 5.63 -14.34 -13.70
N ALA A 126 4.31 -14.39 -13.45
CA ALA A 126 3.28 -14.16 -14.45
C ALA A 126 2.82 -12.69 -14.55
N GLN A 127 3.35 -11.79 -13.70
CA GLN A 127 3.05 -10.35 -13.74
C GLN A 127 4.06 -9.55 -14.59
N ASP A 128 5.21 -10.15 -14.92
CA ASP A 128 6.22 -9.64 -15.85
C ASP A 128 5.85 -9.92 -17.32
#